data_AF-A0A1M7DI13-F1
#
_entry.id   AF-A0A1M7DI13-F1
#
_cell.length_a   1.000
_cell.length_b   1.000
_cell.length_c   1.000
_cell.angle_alpha   90.00
_cell.angle_beta   90.00
_cell.angle_gamma   90.00
#
_symmetry.space_group_name_H-M   'P 1'
#
loop_
_entity.id
_entity.type
_entity.pdbx_description
1 polymer ?
#
loop_
_entity_poly.entity_id
_entity_poly.type
_entity_poly.pdbx_seq_one_letter_code
_entity_poly.pdbx_strand_id
1 'polypeptide(L)' 'MEKLLAILEDINANIDYETETRLIDGGLLDSFSILSLIPELEDAFGIEITPVDLVPVNFNSAKAMWSMITRLQEE' A
#
# COMPACT_ATOMS: atom_id res chain seq x y z
N MET A 1 -5.50 -7.35 -7.11
CA MET A 1 -4.45 -6.42 -7.57
C MET A 1 -5.04 -5.17 -8.23
N GLU A 2 -5.93 -5.28 -9.21
CA GLU A 2 -6.57 -4.10 -9.86
C GLU A 2 -7.18 -3.10 -8.86
N LYS A 3 -7.93 -3.59 -7.86
CA LYS A 3 -8.50 -2.74 -6.81
C LYS A 3 -7.45 -1.97 -6.00
N LEU A 4 -6.29 -2.57 -5.73
CA LEU A 4 -5.19 -1.91 -5.02
C LEU A 4 -4.60 -0.79 -5.86
N LEU A 5 -4.41 -1.02 -7.16
CA LEU A 5 -3.88 0.00 -8.08
C LEU A 5 -4.83 1.19 -8.17
N ALA A 6 -6.14 0.97 -8.24
CA ALA A 6 -7.13 2.05 -8.25
C ALA A 6 -7.03 2.95 -6.99
N ILE A 7 -6.93 2.34 -5.80
CA ILE A 7 -6.75 3.09 -4.54
C ILE A 7 -5.44 3.91 -4.56
N LEU A 8 -4.36 3.32 -5.06
CA LEU A 8 -3.07 4.01 -5.16
C LEU A 8 -3.11 5.16 -6.16
N GLU A 9 -3.76 4.99 -7.30
CA GLU A 9 -3.96 6.05 -8.31
C GLU A 9 -4.83 7.20 -7.77
N ASP A 10 -5.82 6.91 -6.93
CA ASP A 10 -6.63 7.92 -6.26
C ASP A 10 -5.81 8.78 -5.29
N ILE A 11 -4.78 8.19 -4.66
CA ILE A 11 -3.83 8.92 -3.81
C ILE A 11 -2.87 9.76 -4.66
N ASN A 12 -2.25 9.17 -5.68
CA ASN A 12 -1.33 9.88 -6.56
C ASN A 12 -1.21 9.24 -7.94
N ALA A 13 -2.03 9.71 -8.88
CA ALA A 13 -2.02 9.29 -10.28
C ALA A 13 -0.72 9.60 -11.07
N ASN A 14 0.26 10.29 -10.48
CA ASN A 14 1.53 10.58 -11.17
C ASN A 14 2.59 9.46 -10.99
N ILE A 15 2.29 8.44 -10.18
CA ILE A 15 3.22 7.35 -9.89
C ILE A 15 2.83 6.12 -10.71
N ASP A 16 3.82 5.50 -11.37
CA ASP A 16 3.64 4.21 -12.02
C ASP A 16 3.80 3.06 -11.02
N TYR A 17 2.71 2.72 -10.33
CA TYR A 17 2.68 1.68 -9.30
C TYR A 17 2.91 0.26 -9.83
N GLU A 18 2.80 0.02 -11.14
CA GLU A 18 3.04 -1.30 -11.73
C GLU A 18 4.53 -1.64 -11.78
N THR A 19 5.38 -0.63 -12.02
CA THR A 19 6.82 -0.80 -12.21
C THR A 19 7.66 -0.25 -11.06
N GLU A 20 7.16 0.73 -10.29
CA GLU A 20 7.90 1.33 -9.20
C GLU A 20 8.02 0.38 -7.99
N THR A 21 9.23 0.31 -7.44
CA THR A 21 9.57 -0.57 -6.31
C THR A 21 10.22 0.14 -5.13
N ARG A 22 10.31 1.47 -5.18
CA ARG A 22 10.87 2.32 -4.13
C ARG A 22 9.90 3.46 -3.80
N LEU A 23 8.64 3.13 -3.56
CA LEU A 23 7.62 4.12 -3.24
C LEU A 23 7.98 4.93 -1.99
N ILE A 24 8.43 4.26 -0.92
CA ILE A 24 8.86 4.92 0.32
C ILE A 24 10.30 5.40 0.19
N ASP A 25 11.22 4.51 -0.20
CA ASP A 25 12.65 4.82 -0.26
C ASP A 25 12.99 5.90 -1.29
N GLY A 26 12.19 6.01 -2.35
CA GLY A 26 12.27 7.05 -3.38
C GLY A 26 11.53 8.35 -3.01
N GLY A 27 10.84 8.39 -1.87
CA GLY A 27 10.10 9.56 -1.39
C GLY A 27 8.86 9.89 -2.20
N LEU A 28 8.29 8.91 -2.92
CA LEU A 28 7.10 9.08 -3.75
C LEU A 28 5.82 8.99 -2.90
N LEU A 29 5.83 8.12 -1.90
CA LEU A 29 4.85 8.07 -0.82
C LEU A 29 5.55 8.46 0.48
N ASP A 30 4.99 9.45 1.16
CA ASP A 30 5.45 9.89 2.46
C ASP A 30 4.61 9.26 3.58
N SER A 31 4.95 9.59 4.83
CA SER A 31 4.22 9.10 6.00
C SER A 31 2.74 9.49 6.00
N PHE A 32 2.38 10.66 5.45
CA PHE A 32 0.98 11.10 5.41
C PHE A 32 0.19 10.29 4.40
N SER A 33 0.77 10.04 3.23
CA SER A 33 0.16 9.21 2.18
C SER A 33 -0.11 7.79 2.69
N ILE A 34 0.81 7.20 3.46
CA ILE A 34 0.61 5.89 4.08
C ILE A 34 -0.48 5.91 5.14
N LEU A 35 -0.51 6.93 6.00
CA LEU A 35 -1.56 7.06 7.02
C LEU A 35 -2.95 7.24 6.41
N SER A 36 -3.06 7.89 5.25
CA SER A 36 -4.31 7.99 4.49
C SER A 36 -4.67 6.70 3.75
N LEU A 37 -3.68 5.94 3.29
CA LEU A 37 -3.87 4.68 2.57
C LEU A 37 -4.41 3.55 3.46
N ILE A 38 -3.95 3.46 4.72
CA ILE A 38 -4.33 2.39 5.66
C ILE A 38 -5.85 2.17 5.74
N PRO A 39 -6.68 3.17 6.09
CA PRO A 39 -8.12 2.96 6.23
C PRO A 39 -8.79 2.52 4.92
N GLU A 40 -8.27 2.98 3.77
CA GLU A 40 -8.79 2.53 2.47
C GLU A 40 -8.46 1.07 2.18
N LEU A 41 -7.25 0.61 2.55
CA LEU A 41 -6.89 -0.80 2.42
C LEU A 41 -7.69 -1.70 3.37
N GLU A 42 -7.86 -1.27 4.63
CA GLU A 42 -8.62 -2.00 5.63
C GLU A 42 -10.08 -2.17 5.20
N ASP A 43 -10.75 -1.10 4.78
CA ASP A 43 -12.14 -1.16 4.29
C ASP A 43 -12.25 -1.93 2.97
N ALA A 44 -11.32 -1.71 2.03
CA ALA A 44 -11.36 -2.35 0.73
C ALA A 44 -11.15 -3.87 0.78
N PHE A 45 -10.30 -4.35 1.68
CA PHE A 45 -9.88 -5.75 1.71
C PHE A 45 -10.35 -6.51 2.96
N GLY A 46 -10.95 -5.82 3.93
CA GLY A 46 -11.43 -6.41 5.18
C GLY A 46 -10.28 -6.91 6.05
N ILE A 47 -9.18 -6.15 6.11
CA ILE A 47 -7.97 -6.47 6.88
C ILE A 47 -7.75 -5.47 8.00
N GLU A 48 -6.87 -5.79 8.94
CA GLU A 48 -6.38 -4.87 9.98
C GLU A 48 -4.87 -4.68 9.81
N ILE A 49 -4.41 -3.44 9.67
CA ILE A 49 -2.99 -3.11 9.52
C ILE A 49 -2.48 -2.58 10.86
N THR A 50 -1.58 -3.33 11.47
CA THR A 50 -1.05 -3.00 12.80
C THR A 50 0.28 -2.25 12.70
N PRO A 51 0.79 -1.63 13.79
CA PRO A 51 2.08 -0.95 13.77
C PRO A 51 3.27 -1.81 13.35
N VAL A 52 3.21 -3.15 13.49
CA VAL A 52 4.28 -4.03 13.02
C VAL A 52 4.31 -4.19 11.50
N ASP A 53 3.17 -3.93 10.85
CA ASP A 53 3.04 -3.97 9.39
C ASP A 53 3.54 -2.68 8.74
N LEU A 54 3.65 -1.59 9.50
CA LEU A 54 4.10 -0.25 9.06
C LEU A 54 5.62 -0.18 8.85
N VAL A 55 6.13 -1.04 7.98
CA VAL A 55 7.53 -1.12 7.59
C VAL A 55 7.70 -0.87 6.10
N PRO A 56 8.78 -0.17 5.65
CA PRO A 56 8.98 0.16 4.23
C PRO A 56 8.89 -1.04 3.30
N VAL A 57 9.33 -2.22 3.75
CA VAL A 57 9.26 -3.47 2.96
C VAL A 57 7.83 -3.83 2.53
N ASN A 58 6.80 -3.46 3.29
CA ASN A 58 5.40 -3.72 2.95
C ASN A 58 4.78 -2.66 2.02
N PHE A 59 5.37 -1.46 1.94
CA PHE A 59 4.80 -0.32 1.22
C PHE A 59 5.67 0.18 0.06
N ASN A 60 6.87 -0.38 -0.14
CA ASN A 60 7.79 0.07 -1.19
C ASN A 60 7.33 -0.25 -2.61
N SER A 61 6.35 -1.13 -2.81
CA SER A 61 5.78 -1.44 -4.12
C SER A 61 4.34 -1.92 -4.00
N ALA A 62 3.54 -1.80 -5.06
CA ALA A 62 2.19 -2.38 -5.11
C ALA A 62 2.21 -3.90 -4.88
N LYS A 63 3.27 -4.60 -5.33
CA LYS A 63 3.47 -6.05 -5.10
C LYS A 63 3.69 -6.36 -3.61
N ALA A 64 4.47 -5.54 -2.92
CA ALA A 64 4.70 -5.68 -1.49
C ALA A 64 3.40 -5.47 -0.70
N MET A 65 2.66 -4.41 -1.03
CA MET A 65 1.37 -4.14 -0.41
C MET A 65 0.38 -5.28 -0.66
N TRP A 66 0.31 -5.79 -1.89
CA TRP A 66 -0.52 -6.94 -2.22
C TRP A 66 -0.17 -8.19 -1.43
N SER A 67 1.13 -8.43 -1.20
CA SER A 67 1.61 -9.57 -0.41
C SER A 67 1.24 -9.42 1.06
N MET A 68 1.36 -8.21 1.61
CA MET A 68 0.89 -7.89 2.97
C MET A 68 -0.62 -8.10 3.10
N ILE A 69 -1.42 -7.55 2.18
CA ILE A 69 -2.88 -7.70 2.16
C ILE A 69 -3.28 -9.17 2.13
N THR A 70 -2.68 -9.96 1.22
CA THR A 70 -3.00 -11.38 1.08
C THR A 70 -2.69 -12.14 2.37
N ARG A 71 -1.54 -11.86 3.01
CA ARG A 71 -1.19 -12.46 4.29
C ARG A 71 -2.22 -12.11 5.38
N LEU A 72 -2.60 -10.85 5.49
CA LEU A 72 -3.55 -10.38 6.52
C LEU A 72 -4.98 -10.92 6.30
N GLN A 73 -5.35 -11.27 5.06
CA GLN A 73 -6.64 -11.91 4.77
C GLN A 73 -6.70 -13.39 5.16
N GLU A 74 -5.54 -14.03 5.36
CA GLU A 74 -5.44 -15.44 5.79
C GLU A 74 -5.36 -15.58 7.33
N GLU A 75 -5.22 -14.47 8.05
CA GLU A 75 -5.22 -14.39 9.52
C GLU A 75 -6.65 -14.31 10.08
#